data_AF-A0A6B0VST4-F1
#
_entry.id   AF-A0A6B0VST4-F1
#
_cell.length_a   1.000
_cell.length_b   1.000
_cell.length_c   1.000
_cell.angle_alpha   90.00
_cell.angle_beta   90.00
_cell.angle_gamma   90.00
#
_symmetry.space_group_name_H-M   'P 1'
#
loop_
_entity.id
_entity.type
_entity.pdbx_description
1 polymer ?
#
loop_
_entity_poly.entity_id
_entity_poly.type
_entity_poly.pdbx_seq_one_letter_code
_entity_poly.pdbx_strand_id
1 'polypeptide(L)' 'MKYCLNCDWHTSATDEPSARVRSRRAIEHHVETGHTIDSSDGVVPPRIPDVPDEIFVRDLVPSSSPSTGD' A
#
# COMPACT_ATOMS: atom_id res chain seq x y z
N MET A 1 3.96 -9.05 -6.63
CA MET A 1 3.55 -10.29 -7.32
C MET A 1 3.02 -9.91 -8.70
N LYS A 2 2.95 -10.83 -9.67
CA LYS A 2 2.27 -10.56 -10.96
C LYS A 2 1.26 -11.66 -11.20
N TYR A 3 0.03 -11.31 -11.55
CA TYR A 3 -1.00 -12.29 -11.88
C TYR A 3 -1.90 -11.78 -13.01
N CYS A 4 -2.33 -12.72 -13.85
CA CYS A 4 -3.24 -12.44 -14.95
C CYS A 4 -4.69 -12.44 -14.43
N LEU A 5 -5.49 -11.47 -14.88
CA LEU A 5 -6.90 -11.37 -14.52
C LEU A 5 -7.82 -12.22 -15.41
N ASN A 6 -7.26 -12.84 -16.45
CA ASN A 6 -8.01 -13.53 -17.50
C ASN A 6 -7.69 -15.03 -17.61
N CYS A 7 -6.60 -15.50 -17.00
CA CYS A 7 -6.21 -16.90 -16.95
C CYS A 7 -5.30 -17.18 -15.74
N ASP A 8 -4.88 -18.44 -15.56
CA ASP A 8 -4.14 -18.88 -14.37
C ASP A 8 -2.65 -18.51 -14.35
N TRP A 9 -2.20 -17.68 -15.29
CA TRP A 9 -0.81 -17.25 -15.36
C TRP A 9 -0.43 -16.34 -14.18
N HIS A 10 0.69 -16.64 -13.52
CA HIS A 10 1.21 -15.84 -12.42
C HIS A 10 2.73 -16.03 -12.26
N THR A 11 3.38 -15.07 -11.59
CA THR A 11 4.76 -15.20 -11.12
C THR A 11 5.01 -14.45 -9.82
N SER A 12 5.71 -15.09 -8.89
CA SER A 12 6.03 -14.55 -7.57
C SER A 12 7.53 -14.42 -7.34
N ALA A 13 7.92 -13.72 -6.28
CA ALA A 13 9.33 -13.58 -5.91
C ALA A 13 9.98 -14.93 -5.52
N THR A 14 9.15 -15.90 -5.13
CA THR A 14 9.56 -17.27 -4.81
C THR A 14 9.96 -18.03 -6.07
N ASP A 15 9.23 -17.84 -7.16
CA ASP A 15 9.52 -18.53 -8.44
C ASP A 15 10.68 -17.86 -9.18
N GLU A 16 10.75 -16.54 -9.10
CA GLU A 16 11.75 -15.73 -9.79
C GLU A 16 12.12 -14.52 -8.93
N PRO A 17 13.29 -14.53 -8.26
CA PRO A 17 13.68 -13.46 -7.35
C PRO A 17 13.92 -12.13 -8.09
N SER A 18 14.31 -12.19 -9.37
CA SER A 18 14.56 -10.99 -10.15
C SER A 18 13.25 -10.28 -10.53
N ALA A 19 13.03 -9.10 -9.96
CA ALA A 19 11.90 -8.25 -10.33
C ALA A 19 11.91 -7.89 -11.83
N ARG A 20 13.10 -7.69 -12.42
CA ARG A 20 13.24 -7.39 -13.86
C ARG A 20 12.75 -8.55 -14.72
N VAL A 21 13.09 -9.79 -14.36
CA VAL A 21 12.65 -10.96 -15.11
C VAL A 21 11.14 -11.17 -14.98
N ARG A 22 10.59 -11.01 -13.77
CA ARG A 22 9.13 -11.07 -13.57
C ARG A 22 8.38 -10.03 -14.38
N SER A 23 8.86 -8.78 -14.38
CA SER A 23 8.26 -7.71 -15.20
C SER A 23 8.36 -8.01 -16.70
N ARG A 24 9.49 -8.56 -17.18
CA ARG A 24 9.63 -8.97 -18.59
C ARG A 24 8.61 -10.05 -18.97
N ARG A 25 8.49 -11.11 -18.17
CA ARG A 25 7.52 -12.20 -18.43
C ARG A 25 6.06 -11.71 -18.42
N ALA A 26 5.74 -10.76 -17.54
CA ALA A 26 4.41 -10.14 -17.51
C ALA A 26 4.09 -9.35 -18.80
N ILE A 27 5.07 -8.60 -19.31
CA ILE A 27 4.93 -7.87 -20.58
C ILE A 27 4.76 -8.85 -21.74
N GLU A 28 5.60 -9.89 -21.81
CA GLU A 28 5.50 -10.93 -22.84
C GLU A 28 4.11 -11.58 -22.85
N HIS A 29 3.59 -11.99 -21.68
CA HIS A 29 2.25 -12.54 -21.57
C HIS A 29 1.15 -11.57 -22.03
N HIS A 30 1.23 -10.30 -21.61
CA HIS A 30 0.28 -9.27 -22.03
C HIS A 30 0.29 -9.07 -23.54
N VAL A 31 1.47 -9.00 -24.16
CA VAL A 31 1.62 -8.80 -25.61
C VAL A 31 1.08 -9.99 -26.39
N GLU A 32 1.34 -11.21 -25.92
CA GLU A 32 0.91 -12.44 -26.61
C GLU A 32 -0.59 -12.69 -26.51
N THR A 33 -1.22 -12.34 -25.38
CA THR A 33 -2.61 -12.73 -25.08
C THR A 33 -3.60 -11.58 -25.08
N GLY A 34 -3.12 -10.33 -24.96
CA GLY A 34 -3.96 -9.17 -24.69
C GLY A 34 -4.57 -9.14 -23.28
N HIS A 35 -4.16 -10.05 -22.39
CA HIS A 35 -4.72 -10.12 -21.04
C HIS A 35 -4.20 -9.03 -20.11
N THR A 36 -5.00 -8.67 -19.11
CA THR A 36 -4.62 -7.67 -18.11
C THR A 36 -3.82 -8.31 -16.98
N ILE A 37 -2.67 -7.74 -16.67
CA ILE A 37 -1.82 -8.17 -15.55
C ILE A 37 -1.96 -7.19 -14.38
N ASP A 38 -2.34 -7.69 -13.21
CA ASP A 38 -2.15 -6.93 -11.98
C ASP A 38 -0.70 -7.07 -11.50
N SER A 39 -0.14 -5.92 -11.18
CA SER A 39 1.25 -5.70 -10.81
C SER A 39 1.42 -5.24 -9.37
N SER A 40 0.33 -5.14 -8.62
CA SER A 40 0.30 -4.66 -7.26
C SER A 40 1.14 -5.57 -6.36
N ASP A 41 2.15 -4.99 -5.70
CA ASP A 41 2.97 -5.71 -4.71
C ASP A 41 2.30 -5.78 -3.33
N GLY A 42 1.07 -5.27 -3.21
CA GLY A 42 0.20 -5.50 -2.05
C GLY A 42 0.69 -4.84 -0.76
N VAL A 43 0.65 -3.51 -0.69
CA VAL A 43 0.14 -2.71 0.44
C VAL A 43 -0.24 -1.36 -0.16
N VAL A 44 -1.54 -1.05 -0.27
CA VAL A 44 -1.95 0.35 -0.45
C VAL A 44 -1.65 1.02 0.89
N PRO A 45 -0.79 2.06 0.96
CA PRO A 45 -0.61 2.79 2.21
C PRO A 45 -1.99 3.27 2.67
N PRO A 46 -2.35 3.10 3.96
CA PRO A 46 -3.61 3.63 4.46
C PRO A 46 -3.65 5.12 4.10
N ARG A 47 -4.68 5.54 3.37
CA ARG A 47 -4.90 6.96 3.14
C ARG A 47 -5.26 7.55 4.50
N ILE A 48 -4.41 8.42 5.03
CA ILE A 48 -4.81 9.30 6.12
C ILE A 48 -5.95 10.15 5.54
N PRO A 49 -7.16 10.16 6.15
CA PRO A 49 -8.21 11.07 5.71
C PRO A 49 -7.67 12.50 5.75
N ASP A 50 -8.15 13.35 4.84
CA ASP A 50 -7.80 14.77 4.82
C ASP A 50 -8.40 15.45 6.06
N VAL A 51 -7.71 15.32 7.19
CA VAL A 51 -8.11 15.94 8.46
C VAL A 51 -7.55 17.36 8.43
N PRO A 52 -8.39 18.40 8.59
CA PRO A 52 -7.89 19.76 8.70
C PRO A 52 -6.93 19.85 9.90
N ASP A 53 -5.83 20.60 9.73
CA ASP A 53 -4.79 20.84 10.76
C ASP A 53 -5.33 21.37 12.11
N GLU A 54 -6.61 21.73 12.17
CA GLU A 54 -7.25 22.33 13.32
C GLU A 54 -7.71 21.36 14.42
N ILE A 55 -7.45 20.05 14.32
CA ILE A 55 -7.53 19.16 15.50
C ILE A 55 -6.27 19.41 16.35
N PHE A 56 -6.19 20.64 16.86
CA PHE A 56 -5.16 21.10 17.76
C PHE A 56 -5.27 20.32 19.07
N VAL A 57 -4.11 19.84 19.50
CA VAL A 57 -3.66 19.16 20.72
C VAL A 57 -4.13 19.80 22.06
N ARG A 58 -5.15 20.67 22.04
CA ARG A 58 -5.56 21.48 23.19
C ARG A 58 -6.43 20.71 24.20
N ASP A 59 -7.01 19.58 23.80
CA ASP A 59 -7.77 18.70 24.70
C ASP A 59 -6.90 17.67 25.44
N LEU A 60 -5.60 17.57 25.12
CA LEU A 60 -4.69 16.57 25.71
C LEU A 60 -3.83 17.11 26.85
N VAL A 61 -4.02 18.35 27.28
CA VAL A 61 -3.31 18.92 28.43
C VAL A 61 -4.21 18.84 29.67
N PRO A 62 -3.94 17.94 30.64
CA PRO A 62 -4.66 17.94 31.90
C PRO A 62 -4.42 19.28 32.60
N SER A 63 -5.49 20.02 32.90
CA SER A 63 -5.41 21.25 33.69
C SER A 63 -4.98 20.91 35.11
N SER A 64 -3.68 21.02 35.40
CA SER A 64 -3.15 20.99 36.75
C SER A 64 -3.66 22.24 37.48
N SER A 65 -4.69 22.09 38.31
CA SER A 65 -5.15 23.16 39.20
C SER A 65 -4.18 23.28 40.37
N PRO A 66 -3.61 24.47 40.66
CA PRO A 66 -2.85 24.65 41.89
C PRO A 66 -3.83 24.77 43.06
N SER A 67 -3.75 23.80 43.98
CA SER A 67 -4.36 23.84 45.30
C SER A 67 -3.79 25.01 46.10
N THR A 68 -4.60 26.04 46.37
CA THR A 68 -4.30 27.10 47.35
C THR A 68 -4.25 26.48 48.73
N GLY A 69 -3.08 26.56 49.38
CA GLY A 69 -2.86 26.14 50.76
C GLY A 69 -2.31 27.29 51.59
N ASP A 70 -2.98 27.50 52.73
CA ASP A 70 -2.74 28.37 53.91
C ASP A 70 -2.71 29.90 53.72
#